data_AF-A0ABD5DZL7-F1
#
_entry.id   AF-A0ABD5DZL7-F1
#
_cell.length_a   1.000
_cell.length_b   1.000
_cell.length_c   1.000
_cell.angle_alpha   90.00
_cell.angle_beta   90.00
_cell.angle_gamma   90.00
#
_symmetry.space_group_name_H-M   'P 1'
#
loop_
_entity.id
_entity.type
_entity.pdbx_description
1 polymer ?
#
loop_
_entity_poly.entity_id
_entity_poly.type
_entity_poly.pdbx_seq_one_letter_code
_entity_poly.pdbx_strand_id
1 'polypeptide(L)'
;MSRASGGTQRAVPFYCPYCGDEDLRPGEEGHGTWECAACNRAFRLGFLGLLARGFARGTAHEDTSSHSRTTTEDPNGEGEQRT
;
A
#
# COMPACT_ATOMS: atom_id res chain seq x y z
N MET A 1 -37.72 11.04 -21.58
CA MET A 1 -36.56 10.23 -22.04
C MET A 1 -35.40 10.38 -21.05
N SER A 2 -35.50 9.75 -19.88
CA SER A 2 -34.39 9.73 -18.92
C SER A 2 -33.45 8.60 -19.30
N ARG A 3 -32.35 8.92 -19.99
CA ARG A 3 -31.27 7.96 -20.20
C ARG A 3 -30.62 7.71 -18.85
N ALA A 4 -30.78 6.51 -18.32
CA ALA A 4 -30.05 6.06 -17.16
C ALA A 4 -28.55 6.17 -17.46
N SER A 5 -27.86 7.09 -16.78
CA SER A 5 -26.40 7.13 -16.76
C SER A 5 -25.93 5.84 -16.08
N GLY A 6 -25.59 4.83 -16.89
CA GLY A 6 -24.91 3.63 -16.42
C GLY A 6 -23.59 4.04 -15.78
N GLY A 7 -23.60 4.23 -14.46
CA GLY A 7 -22.41 4.51 -13.68
C GLY A 7 -21.61 3.23 -13.55
N THR A 8 -20.60 3.06 -14.40
CA THR A 8 -19.41 2.29 -13.99
C THR A 8 -19.01 2.79 -12.60
N GLN A 9 -18.81 1.88 -11.64
CA GLN A 9 -18.48 2.21 -10.25
C GLN A 9 -17.39 3.29 -10.21
N ARG A 10 -17.74 4.53 -9.86
CA ARG A 10 -16.75 5.62 -9.71
C ARG A 10 -16.26 5.57 -8.27
N ALA A 11 -14.97 5.31 -8.09
CA ALA A 11 -14.36 5.49 -6.78
C ALA A 11 -14.51 6.96 -6.37
N VAL A 12 -15.07 7.18 -5.18
CA VAL A 12 -15.23 8.51 -4.59
C VAL A 12 -14.16 8.66 -3.50
N PRO A 13 -13.28 9.67 -3.58
CA PRO A 13 -12.42 10.02 -2.47
C PRO A 13 -13.26 10.53 -1.30
N PHE A 14 -12.98 10.06 -0.09
CA PHE A 14 -13.64 10.54 1.12
C PHE A 14 -13.01 11.83 1.66
N TYR A 15 -11.70 12.03 1.44
CA TYR A 15 -10.94 13.17 1.96
C TYR A 15 -10.10 13.84 0.87
N CYS A 16 -10.04 15.17 0.90
CA CYS A 16 -9.17 15.96 0.03
C CYS A 16 -7.70 15.63 0.33
N PRO A 17 -6.90 15.21 -0.67
CA PRO A 17 -5.49 14.86 -0.45
C PRO A 17 -4.61 16.04 -0.05
N TYR A 18 -5.16 17.26 -0.08
CA TYR A 18 -4.43 18.49 0.21
C TYR A 18 -4.76 19.11 1.57
N CYS A 19 -6.02 19.05 2.03
CA CYS A 19 -6.44 19.67 3.31
C CYS A 19 -7.14 18.72 4.27
N GLY A 20 -7.46 17.49 3.85
CA GLY A 20 -8.16 16.51 4.68
C GLY A 20 -9.65 16.77 4.89
N ASP A 21 -10.23 17.78 4.23
CA ASP A 21 -11.66 18.08 4.28
C ASP A 21 -12.48 17.09 3.42
N GLU A 22 -13.76 16.92 3.74
CA GLU A 22 -14.70 15.99 3.10
C GLU A 22 -15.60 16.68 2.05
N ASP A 23 -15.57 18.02 1.93
CA ASP A 23 -16.36 18.76 0.92
C ASP A 23 -15.79 18.62 -0.50
N LEU A 24 -15.94 17.42 -1.06
CA LEU A 24 -15.47 17.00 -2.37
C LEU A 24 -16.62 16.85 -3.37
N ARG A 25 -16.46 17.45 -4.55
CA ARG A 25 -17.44 17.42 -5.64
C ARG A 25 -16.79 16.92 -6.93
N PRO A 26 -17.50 16.14 -7.78
CA PRO A 26 -16.99 15.82 -9.11
C PRO A 26 -16.77 17.11 -9.90
N GLY A 27 -15.59 17.25 -10.51
CA GLY A 27 -15.30 18.39 -11.37
C GLY A 27 -15.92 18.23 -12.75
N GLU A 28 -16.13 19.35 -13.43
CA GLU A 28 -16.77 19.42 -14.76
C GLU A 28 -15.89 18.78 -15.84
N GLU A 29 -14.55 18.76 -15.64
CA GLU A 29 -13.59 18.37 -16.65
C GLU A 29 -13.38 16.85 -16.73
N GLY A 30 -14.39 16.14 -17.23
CA GLY A 30 -14.28 14.72 -17.61
C GLY A 30 -14.12 13.74 -16.45
N HIS A 31 -13.87 12.47 -16.80
CA HIS A 31 -13.85 11.39 -15.81
C HIS A 31 -12.72 11.52 -14.79
N GLY A 32 -13.06 11.25 -13.52
CA GLY A 32 -12.09 11.21 -12.43
C GLY A 32 -11.67 12.57 -11.89
N THR A 33 -12.24 13.67 -12.38
CA THR A 33 -11.93 15.02 -11.88
C THR A 33 -12.75 15.32 -10.63
N TRP A 34 -12.12 16.00 -9.66
CA TRP A 34 -12.66 16.33 -8.35
C TRP A 34 -12.20 17.72 -7.91
N GLU A 35 -13.06 18.39 -7.15
CA GLU A 35 -12.83 19.72 -6.60
C GLU A 35 -13.12 19.70 -5.09
N CYS A 36 -12.28 20.35 -4.31
CA CYS A 36 -12.49 20.55 -2.87
C CYS A 36 -12.94 21.98 -2.60
N ALA A 37 -14.12 22.17 -2.02
CA ALA A 37 -14.66 23.50 -1.75
C ALA A 37 -13.96 24.19 -0.57
N ALA A 38 -13.42 23.43 0.39
CA ALA A 38 -12.77 23.97 1.58
C ALA A 38 -11.44 24.67 1.27
N CYS A 39 -10.65 24.14 0.32
CA CYS A 39 -9.35 24.70 -0.05
C CYS A 39 -9.23 25.15 -1.52
N ASN A 40 -10.33 25.06 -2.27
CA ASN A 40 -10.46 25.50 -3.66
C ASN A 40 -9.41 24.88 -4.61
N ARG A 41 -9.15 23.58 -4.47
CA ARG A 41 -8.22 22.83 -5.35
C ARG A 41 -8.97 21.80 -6.18
N ALA A 42 -8.62 21.73 -7.47
CA ALA A 42 -9.05 20.69 -8.39
C ALA A 42 -7.94 19.65 -8.58
N PHE A 43 -8.32 18.38 -8.72
CA PHE A 43 -7.41 17.26 -8.97
C PHE A 43 -8.10 16.14 -9.75
N ARG A 44 -7.33 15.20 -10.31
CA ARG A 44 -7.86 14.04 -11.03
C ARG A 44 -7.38 12.73 -10.39
N LEU A 45 -8.28 11.77 -10.28
CA LEU A 45 -8.02 10.40 -9.84
C LEU A 45 -8.14 9.44 -11.02
N GLY A 46 -7.32 8.39 -11.01
CA GLY A 46 -7.32 7.35 -12.02
C GLY A 46 -7.14 5.96 -11.41
N PHE A 47 -7.92 4.99 -11.88
CA PHE A 47 -7.67 3.59 -11.60
C PHE A 47 -6.53 3.11 -12.51
N LEU A 48 -5.42 2.67 -11.91
CA LEU A 48 -4.22 2.22 -12.64
C LEU A 48 -4.25 0.73 -13.00
N GLY A 49 -5.22 -0.03 -12.49
CA GLY A 49 -5.23 -1.49 -12.57
C GLY A 49 -4.86 -2.16 -11.24
N LEU A 50 -4.80 -3.49 -11.27
CA LEU A 50 -4.37 -4.31 -10.13
C LEU A 50 -2.85 -4.48 -10.16
N LEU A 51 -2.19 -4.35 -9.00
CA LEU A 51 -0.73 -4.41 -8.91
C LEU A 51 -0.25 -5.86 -8.79
N ALA A 52 0.78 -6.24 -9.55
CA ALA A 52 1.30 -7.61 -9.64
C ALA A 52 1.69 -8.24 -8.29
N ARG A 53 2.15 -7.42 -7.34
CA ARG A 53 2.50 -7.87 -5.97
C ARG A 53 1.33 -8.53 -5.21
N GLY A 54 0.09 -8.18 -5.56
CA GLY A 54 -1.10 -8.84 -4.99
C GLY A 54 -1.28 -10.28 -5.45
N PHE A 55 -0.66 -10.66 -6.58
CA PHE A 55 -0.75 -12.00 -7.17
C PHE A 55 0.43 -12.91 -6.78
N ALA A 56 1.59 -12.36 -6.40
CA ALA A 56 2.82 -13.13 -6.13
C ALA A 56 2.87 -13.87 -4.77
N ARG A 57 1.83 -13.74 -3.91
CA ARG A 57 1.84 -14.28 -2.55
C ARG A 57 1.67 -15.81 -2.47
N GLY A 58 1.63 -16.50 -3.61
CA GLY A 58 1.42 -17.95 -3.69
C GLY A 58 2.67 -18.82 -3.78
N THR A 59 3.89 -18.28 -3.89
CA THR A 59 5.09 -19.10 -4.22
C THR A 59 6.32 -18.89 -3.34
N ALA A 60 6.23 -18.20 -2.20
CA ALA A 60 7.37 -18.00 -1.30
C ALA A 60 7.11 -18.65 0.06
N HIS A 61 7.10 -19.99 0.09
CA HIS A 61 7.39 -20.76 1.28
C HIS A 61 8.47 -21.78 0.92
N GLU A 62 9.70 -21.30 0.71
CA GLU A 62 10.87 -22.17 0.70
C GLU A 62 11.62 -21.91 2.01
N ASP A 63 11.73 -22.99 2.79
CA ASP A 63 12.25 -23.04 4.15
C ASP A 63 13.66 -22.44 4.26
N THR A 64 13.78 -21.32 4.99
CA THR A 64 15.06 -20.99 5.64
C THR A 64 14.99 -21.46 7.10
N SER A 65 14.95 -22.79 7.26
CA SER A 65 15.50 -23.43 8.46
C SER A 65 16.91 -23.91 8.12
N SER A 66 17.84 -22.98 7.98
CA SER A 66 19.26 -23.34 8.07
C SER A 66 19.76 -22.93 9.45
N HIS A 67 19.69 -23.89 10.37
CA HIS A 67 20.38 -23.82 11.66
C HIS A 67 21.87 -23.66 11.38
N SER A 68 22.38 -22.44 11.55
CA SER A 68 23.82 -22.20 11.61
C SER A 68 24.34 -22.79 12.92
N ARG A 69 24.77 -24.05 12.88
CA ARG A 69 25.74 -24.60 13.83
C ARG A 69 27.06 -24.71 13.09
N THR A 70 27.80 -23.61 13.08
CA THR A 70 29.24 -23.66 12.78
C THR A 70 29.98 -23.56 14.10
N THR A 71 30.71 -24.62 14.37
CA THR A 71 31.66 -24.85 15.45
C THR A 71 32.72 -23.74 15.53
N THR A 72 32.97 -23.23 16.74
CA THR A 72 34.26 -22.61 17.06
C THR A 72 34.98 -23.59 17.98
N GLU A 73 36.03 -24.21 17.45
CA GLU A 73 36.98 -25.00 18.22
C GLU A 73 37.74 -24.08 19.18
N ASP A 74 37.83 -24.45 20.45
CA ASP A 74 38.89 -24.01 21.35
C ASP A 74 39.40 -25.25 22.09
N PRO A 75 40.47 -25.93 21.60
CA PRO A 75 40.99 -27.14 22.24
C PRO A 75 41.82 -26.86 23.51
N ASN A 76 41.99 -25.61 23.93
CA ASN A 76 42.71 -25.27 25.17
C ASN A 76 41.96 -24.18 25.97
N GLY A 77 40.81 -24.57 26.54
CA GLY A 77 40.16 -23.79 27.58
C GLY A 77 40.80 -24.07 28.94
N GLU A 78 41.89 -23.39 29.25
CA GLU A 78 42.43 -23.28 30.60
C GLU A 78 41.38 -22.65 31.53
N GLY A 79 40.70 -23.51 32.29
CA GLY A 79 39.74 -23.10 33.32
C GLY A 79 40.50 -22.56 34.53
N GLU A 80 40.59 -21.24 34.64
CA GLU A 80 40.98 -20.58 35.89
C GLU A 80 39.92 -20.85 36.96
N GLN A 81 40.25 -21.74 37.91
CA GLN A 81 39.48 -21.95 39.13
C GLN A 81 39.86 -20.84 40.13
N ARG A 82 39.04 -19.78 40.13
CA ARG A 82 39.09 -18.75 41.16
C ARG A 82 38.66 -19.34 42.51
N THR A 83 39.54 -19.21 43.49
CA THR A 83 39.33 -19.50 44.93
C THR A 83 38.55 -18.39 45.61
#